data_AF-A0A6C0W4Z5-F1
#
_entry.id   AF-A0A6C0W4Z5-F1
#
_cell.length_a   1.000
_cell.length_b   1.000
_cell.length_c   1.000
_cell.angle_alpha   90.00
_cell.angle_beta   90.00
_cell.angle_gamma   90.00
#
_symmetry.space_group_name_H-M   'P 1'
#
loop_
_entity.id
_entity.type
_entity.pdbx_description
1 polymer ?
#
loop_
_entity_poly.entity_id
_entity_poly.type
_entity_poly.pdbx_seq_one_letter_code
_entity_poly.pdbx_strand_id
1 'polypeptide(L)'
;MNSHMENHKIVNHNEFLLLQQKKIITNIVELQNDKELLSFFDDHDWSEEEGKTYLNISVPIFAAIIVSSRIHMSQFKTMKDLSLYYTETESIYINKPLEVKYIGSELGKIKHEQTNINI
;
A
#
# COMPACT_ATOMS: atom_id res chain seq x y z
N MET A 1 -2.90 -0.51 10.17
CA MET A 1 -3.79 0.01 9.11
C MET A 1 -4.91 0.76 9.79
N ASN A 2 -5.00 2.07 9.57
CA ASN A 2 -6.15 2.86 10.00
C ASN A 2 -7.31 2.57 9.05
N SER A 3 -8.52 2.43 9.60
CA SER A 3 -9.74 2.21 8.84
C SER A 3 -10.28 3.48 8.18
N HIS A 4 -9.84 4.64 8.64
CA HIS A 4 -10.15 5.94 8.05
C HIS A 4 -9.05 6.31 7.07
N MET A 5 -9.45 6.71 5.86
CA MET A 5 -8.52 7.11 4.83
C MET A 5 -8.13 8.57 5.08
N GLU A 6 -6.85 8.80 5.35
CA GLU A 6 -6.31 10.16 5.44
C GLU A 6 -6.32 10.77 4.04
N ASN A 7 -6.88 11.96 3.92
CA ASN A 7 -6.92 12.70 2.67
C ASN A 7 -5.75 13.66 2.61
N HIS A 8 -5.24 13.89 1.40
CA HIS A 8 -4.15 14.82 1.17
C HIS A 8 -4.53 15.84 0.11
N LYS A 9 -4.29 17.12 0.37
CA LYS A 9 -4.55 18.19 -0.60
C LYS A 9 -3.45 19.25 -0.55
N ILE A 10 -2.94 19.62 -1.73
CA ILE A 10 -2.09 20.80 -1.88
C ILE A 10 -2.99 22.02 -1.99
N VAL A 11 -2.75 23.02 -1.16
CA VAL A 11 -3.59 24.22 -1.07
C VAL A 11 -2.73 25.48 -0.98
N ASN A 12 -3.36 26.63 -1.23
CA ASN A 12 -2.82 27.92 -0.81
C ASN A 12 -3.36 28.31 0.58
N HIS A 13 -2.81 29.39 1.14
CA HIS A 13 -3.18 29.87 2.47
C HIS A 13 -4.69 30.13 2.68
N ASN A 14 -5.39 30.69 1.68
CA ASN A 14 -6.83 30.96 1.80
C ASN A 14 -7.65 29.67 1.82
N GLU A 15 -7.26 28.67 1.03
CA GLU A 15 -7.88 27.35 1.02
C GLU A 15 -7.59 26.56 2.30
N PHE A 16 -6.40 26.72 2.90
CA PHE A 16 -6.07 26.16 4.20
C PHE A 16 -7.04 26.64 5.28
N LEU A 17 -7.26 27.96 5.38
CA LEU A 17 -8.16 28.54 6.37
C LEU A 17 -9.61 28.01 6.24
N LEU A 18 -10.07 27.74 5.02
CA LEU A 18 -11.39 27.16 4.77
C LEU A 18 -11.49 25.69 5.19
N LEU A 19 -10.40 24.92 5.03
CA LEU A 19 -10.36 23.50 5.40
C LEU A 19 -10.16 23.31 6.90
N GLN A 20 -9.35 24.16 7.54
CA GLN A 20 -9.12 24.12 8.99
C GLN A 20 -10.43 24.28 9.79
N GLN A 21 -11.42 24.99 9.25
CA GLN A 21 -12.73 25.17 9.89
C GLN A 21 -13.66 23.97 9.79
N LYS A 22 -13.39 23.00 8.90
CA LYS A 22 -14.33 21.92 8.53
C LYS A 22 -13.75 20.52 8.62
N LYS A 23 -12.44 20.38 8.85
CA LYS A 23 -11.70 19.13 8.72
C LYS A 23 -10.73 19.01 9.89
N ILE A 24 -10.43 17.77 10.26
CA ILE A 24 -9.44 17.49 11.30
C ILE A 24 -8.09 17.38 10.62
N ILE A 25 -7.30 18.45 10.73
CA ILE A 25 -5.95 18.50 10.16
C ILE A 25 -5.01 17.66 11.02
N THR A 26 -4.31 16.72 10.39
CA THR A 26 -3.38 15.79 11.05
C THR A 26 -1.93 16.15 10.80
N ASN A 27 -1.64 16.73 9.64
CA ASN A 27 -0.30 17.15 9.26
C ASN A 27 -0.34 18.31 8.26
N ILE A 28 0.68 19.18 8.34
CA ILE A 28 0.89 20.30 7.43
C ILE A 28 2.36 20.28 7.02
N VAL A 29 2.61 20.24 5.72
CA VAL A 29 3.96 20.34 5.15
C VAL A 29 4.01 21.54 4.23
N GLU A 30 4.82 22.53 4.58
CA GLU A 30 5.06 23.69 3.71
C GLU A 30 5.79 23.25 2.42
N LEU A 31 5.29 23.73 1.30
CA LEU A 31 5.90 23.57 -0.02
C LEU A 31 6.39 24.94 -0.51
N GLN A 32 7.32 24.94 -1.46
CA GLN A 32 7.74 26.18 -2.11
C GLN A 32 6.58 26.83 -2.90
N ASN A 33 6.67 28.15 -3.11
CA ASN A 33 5.67 28.98 -3.83
C ASN A 33 4.32 29.13 -3.11
N ASP A 34 4.35 29.42 -1.80
CA ASP A 34 3.15 29.73 -0.99
C ASP A 34 2.07 28.64 -1.04
N LYS A 35 2.51 27.38 -1.06
CA LYS A 35 1.64 26.20 -1.06
C LYS A 35 1.93 25.32 0.14
N GLU A 36 0.91 24.62 0.59
CA GLU A 36 0.99 23.71 1.72
C GLU A 36 0.36 22.38 1.32
N LEU A 37 0.98 21.27 1.70
CA LEU A 37 0.35 19.95 1.68
C LEU A 37 -0.34 19.72 3.02
N LEU A 38 -1.67 19.61 2.99
CA LEU A 38 -2.47 19.28 4.15
C LEU A 38 -2.84 17.81 4.13
N SER A 39 -2.59 17.13 5.24
CA SER A 39 -3.22 15.85 5.56
C SER A 39 -4.37 16.10 6.52
N PHE A 40 -5.52 15.50 6.26
CA PHE A 40 -6.70 15.67 7.09
C PHE A 40 -7.68 14.50 6.98
N PHE A 41 -8.52 14.36 8.01
CA PHE A 41 -9.70 13.51 7.95
C PHE A 41 -10.96 14.37 7.80
N ASP A 42 -12.00 13.77 7.23
CA ASP A 42 -13.31 14.42 7.21
C ASP A 42 -13.89 14.42 8.63
N ASP A 43 -14.50 15.53 9.04
CA ASP A 43 -15.09 15.67 10.39
C ASP A 43 -16.15 14.57 10.67
N HIS A 44 -16.85 14.13 9.62
CA HIS A 44 -17.77 12.99 9.66
C HIS A 44 -17.11 11.62 9.90
N ASP A 45 -15.79 11.50 9.72
CA ASP A 45 -15.05 10.27 10.05
C ASP A 45 -14.76 10.17 11.56
N TRP A 46 -14.80 11.28 12.30
CA TRP A 46 -14.40 11.37 13.71
C TRP A 46 -15.50 11.88 14.65
N SER A 47 -16.66 12.32 14.14
CA SER A 47 -17.80 12.67 14.99
C SER A 47 -18.31 11.42 15.71
N GLU A 48 -17.88 11.26 16.96
CA GLU A 48 -18.32 10.25 17.94
C GLU A 48 -19.79 10.44 18.40
N GLU A 49 -20.69 10.92 17.54
CA GLU A 49 -22.13 10.83 17.80
C GLU A 49 -22.65 9.46 17.34
N GLU A 50 -22.65 8.53 18.28
CA GLU A 50 -23.60 7.41 18.45
C GLU A 50 -24.37 6.96 17.20
N GLY A 51 -23.73 6.21 16.29
CA GLY A 51 -24.50 5.75 15.14
C GLY A 51 -23.86 4.84 14.11
N LYS A 52 -22.75 4.15 14.41
CA LYS A 52 -22.21 3.04 13.59
C LYS A 52 -21.97 3.40 12.11
N THR A 53 -20.84 4.04 11.83
CA THR A 53 -20.17 3.85 10.53
C THR A 53 -19.72 2.40 10.46
N TYR A 54 -20.61 1.51 10.01
CA TYR A 54 -20.26 0.14 9.67
C TYR A 54 -19.37 0.18 8.44
N LEU A 55 -18.07 0.27 8.65
CA LEU A 55 -17.11 0.04 7.61
C LEU A 55 -17.36 -1.36 7.04
N ASN A 56 -17.57 -1.46 5.73
CA ASN A 56 -17.71 -2.73 5.03
C ASN A 56 -16.33 -3.40 4.88
N ILE A 57 -15.69 -3.68 6.02
CA ILE A 57 -14.38 -4.30 6.11
C ILE A 57 -14.58 -5.70 6.64
N SER A 58 -14.04 -6.68 5.90
CA SER A 58 -13.95 -8.05 6.37
C SER A 58 -12.50 -8.39 6.64
N VAL A 59 -12.11 -8.32 7.91
CA VAL A 59 -10.79 -8.76 8.38
C VAL A 59 -10.50 -10.21 7.96
N PRO A 60 -11.45 -11.16 8.04
CA PRO A 60 -11.22 -12.53 7.56
C PRO A 60 -10.90 -12.59 6.06
N ILE A 61 -11.59 -11.82 5.21
CA ILE A 61 -11.32 -11.79 3.77
C ILE A 61 -9.92 -11.22 3.52
N PHE A 62 -9.57 -10.11 4.18
CA PHE A 62 -8.24 -9.53 4.07
C PHE A 62 -7.14 -10.52 4.49
N ALA A 63 -7.32 -11.19 5.63
CA ALA A 63 -6.38 -12.20 6.11
C ALA A 63 -6.25 -13.36 5.11
N ALA A 64 -7.36 -13.82 4.52
CA ALA A 64 -7.34 -14.88 3.51
C ALA A 64 -6.55 -14.48 2.26
N ILE A 65 -6.70 -13.24 1.78
CA ILE A 65 -5.94 -12.71 0.64
C ILE A 65 -4.44 -12.69 0.95
N ILE A 66 -4.05 -12.17 2.13
CA ILE A 66 -2.65 -12.10 2.55
C ILE A 66 -2.03 -13.49 2.70
N VAL A 67 -2.75 -14.41 3.35
CA VAL A 67 -2.28 -15.79 3.53
C VAL A 67 -2.15 -16.49 2.17
N SER A 68 -3.13 -16.34 1.28
CA SER A 68 -3.06 -16.90 -0.07
C SER A 68 -1.85 -16.39 -0.86
N SER A 69 -1.58 -15.08 -0.78
CA SER A 69 -0.41 -14.47 -1.43
C SER A 69 0.91 -15.01 -0.86
N ARG A 70 1.01 -15.18 0.47
CA ARG A 70 2.19 -15.77 1.12
C ARG A 70 2.39 -17.25 0.76
N ILE A 71 1.31 -18.02 0.64
CA ILE A 71 1.35 -19.41 0.18
C ILE A 71 1.80 -19.46 -1.29
N HIS A 72 1.29 -18.58 -2.13
CA HIS A 72 1.74 -18.49 -3.52
C HIS A 72 3.23 -18.20 -3.61
N MET A 73 3.76 -17.28 -2.79
CA MET A 73 5.19 -16.98 -2.78
C MET A 73 6.05 -18.05 -2.09
N SER A 74 5.47 -18.87 -1.21
CA SER A 74 6.23 -19.91 -0.49
C SER A 74 6.76 -21.00 -1.42
N GLN A 75 6.09 -21.25 -2.56
CA GLN A 75 6.53 -22.23 -3.54
C GLN A 75 7.97 -21.96 -4.02
N PHE A 76 8.34 -20.69 -4.20
CA PHE A 76 9.67 -20.28 -4.64
C PHE A 76 10.71 -20.41 -3.52
N LYS A 77 10.30 -20.27 -2.26
CA LYS A 77 11.17 -20.45 -1.08
C LYS A 77 11.57 -21.91 -0.87
N THR A 78 10.75 -22.85 -1.35
CA THR A 78 10.97 -24.28 -1.18
C THR A 78 11.56 -24.97 -2.40
N MET A 79 11.83 -24.24 -3.49
CA MET A 79 12.44 -24.80 -4.70
C MET A 79 13.90 -25.20 -4.41
N LYS A 80 14.22 -26.48 -4.55
CA LYS A 80 15.57 -27.02 -4.27
C LYS A 80 16.63 -26.55 -5.27
N ASP A 81 16.23 -26.31 -6.52
CA ASP A 81 17.16 -25.98 -7.59
C ASP A 81 17.43 -24.48 -7.69
N LEU A 82 16.92 -23.67 -6.76
CA LEU A 82 16.95 -22.22 -6.79
C LEU A 82 17.55 -21.69 -5.50
N SER A 83 18.58 -20.85 -5.59
CA SER A 83 19.03 -20.09 -4.42
C SER A 83 18.26 -18.78 -4.36
N LEU A 84 17.41 -18.65 -3.35
CA LEU A 84 16.64 -17.44 -3.05
C LEU A 84 17.43 -16.54 -2.12
N TYR A 85 17.81 -15.35 -2.60
CA TYR A 85 18.54 -14.34 -1.83
C TYR A 85 17.61 -13.43 -1.03
N TYR A 86 16.49 -13.02 -1.63
CA TYR A 86 15.53 -12.12 -1.01
C TYR A 86 14.12 -12.34 -1.56
N THR A 87 13.12 -12.00 -0.76
CA THR A 87 11.71 -12.04 -1.15
C THR A 87 10.91 -11.04 -0.34
N GLU A 88 10.05 -10.29 -1.02
CA GLU A 88 9.15 -9.31 -0.40
C GLU A 88 7.84 -9.30 -1.16
N THR A 89 6.72 -9.41 -0.43
CA THR A 89 5.31 -9.35 -0.90
C THR A 89 5.00 -10.16 -2.17
N GLU A 90 5.47 -9.72 -3.33
CA GLU A 90 5.24 -10.26 -4.66
C GLU A 90 6.52 -10.38 -5.53
N SER A 91 7.71 -10.16 -4.95
CA SER A 91 9.01 -10.21 -5.63
C SER A 91 9.95 -11.26 -5.03
N ILE A 92 10.89 -11.74 -5.85
CA ILE A 92 11.97 -12.66 -5.47
C ILE A 92 13.27 -12.28 -6.16
N TYR A 93 14.38 -12.48 -5.46
CA TYR A 93 15.74 -12.29 -5.97
C TYR A 93 16.47 -13.61 -5.90
N ILE A 94 16.93 -14.10 -7.05
CA ILE A 94 17.31 -15.49 -7.26
C ILE A 94 18.59 -15.58 -8.09
N ASN A 95 19.33 -16.68 -7.92
CA ASN A 95 20.65 -16.87 -8.55
C ASN A 95 20.62 -17.23 -10.04
N LYS A 96 19.45 -17.55 -10.57
CA LYS A 96 19.28 -17.96 -11.97
C LYS A 96 17.87 -17.62 -12.46
N PRO A 97 17.65 -17.56 -13.78
CA PRO A 97 16.31 -17.35 -14.33
C PRO A 97 15.31 -18.40 -13.83
N LEU A 98 14.10 -17.93 -13.51
CA LEU A 98 12.99 -18.80 -13.14
C LEU A 98 12.49 -19.58 -14.37
N GLU A 99 11.96 -20.79 -14.17
CA GLU A 99 11.40 -21.56 -15.28
C GLU A 99 10.29 -20.77 -15.99
N VAL A 100 10.25 -20.84 -17.33
CA VAL A 100 9.30 -20.09 -18.17
C VAL A 100 7.85 -20.31 -17.75
N LYS A 101 7.50 -21.48 -17.20
CA LYS A 101 6.15 -21.76 -16.71
C LYS A 101 5.70 -20.84 -15.57
N TYR A 102 6.60 -20.16 -14.87
CA TYR A 102 6.28 -19.21 -13.81
C TYR A 102 6.34 -17.76 -14.27
N ILE A 103 6.85 -17.50 -15.48
CA ILE A 103 7.05 -16.15 -16.02
C ILE A 103 5.97 -15.85 -17.05
N GLY A 104 5.39 -14.65 -17.01
CA GLY A 104 4.35 -14.26 -17.95
C GLY A 104 3.71 -12.92 -17.62
N SER A 105 2.81 -12.47 -18.50
CA SER A 105 1.97 -11.28 -18.28
C SER A 105 0.60 -11.61 -17.70
N GLU A 106 0.28 -12.89 -17.54
CA GLU A 106 -0.99 -13.37 -17.02
C GLU A 106 -1.04 -13.27 -15.49
N LEU A 107 -2.27 -13.23 -14.95
CA LEU A 107 -2.50 -13.18 -13.51
C LEU A 107 -1.86 -14.39 -12.80
N GLY A 108 -1.12 -14.12 -11.73
CA GLY A 108 -0.43 -15.14 -10.94
C GLY A 108 0.89 -15.64 -11.54
N LYS A 109 1.37 -15.03 -12.63
CA LYS A 109 2.74 -15.21 -13.14
C LYS A 109 3.65 -14.09 -12.62
N ILE A 110 4.94 -14.41 -12.53
CA ILE A 110 5.99 -13.46 -12.14
C ILE A 110 6.47 -12.72 -13.39
N LYS A 111 6.56 -11.39 -13.29
CA LYS A 111 7.23 -10.58 -14.31
C LYS A 111 8.73 -10.63 -14.11
N HIS A 112 9.48 -10.79 -15.20
CA HIS A 112 10.93 -10.64 -15.15
C HIS A 112 11.30 -9.15 -15.17
N GLU A 113 11.72 -8.61 -14.03
CA GLU A 113 11.99 -7.17 -13.88
C GLU A 113 13.45 -6.79 -14.14
N GLN A 114 14.42 -7.55 -13.64
CA GLN A 114 15.84 -7.18 -13.70
C GLN A 114 16.77 -8.40 -13.60
N THR A 115 17.92 -8.34 -14.27
CA THR A 115 18.89 -9.46 -14.34
C THR A 115 20.20 -9.19 -13.59
N ASN A 116 20.57 -7.93 -13.34
CA ASN A 116 21.85 -7.58 -12.72
C ASN A 116 21.64 -6.63 -11.54
N ILE A 117 22.08 -7.07 -10.37
CA ILE A 117 22.28 -6.20 -9.20
C ILE A 117 23.77 -6.29 -8.91
N ASN A 118 24.49 -5.22 -9.22
CA ASN A 118 25.84 -5.05 -8.71
C ASN A 118 25.69 -4.77 -7.21
N ILE A 119 25.87 -5.81 -6.39
CA ILE A 119 25.95 -5.71 -4.93
C ILE A 119 27.41 -5.50 -4.55
#